data_AF-A0A946MP57-F1
#
_entry.id   AF-A0A946MP57-F1
#
_cell.length_a   1.000
_cell.length_b   1.000
_cell.length_c   1.000
_cell.angle_alpha   90.00
_cell.angle_beta   90.00
_cell.angle_gamma   90.00
#
_symmetry.space_group_name_H-M   'P 1'
#
loop_
_entity.id
_entity.type
_entity.pdbx_description
1 polymer ?
#
loop_
_entity_poly.entity_id
_entity_poly.type
_entity_poly.pdbx_seq_one_letter_code
_entity_poly.pdbx_strand_id
1 'polypeptide(L)' 'MKILKIDHLGIAVSSIEEKKNFWTDALGLTLEGTEIIEEQKVATAFLPVGESE' A
#
# COMPACT_ATOMS: atom_id res chain seq x y z
N MET A 1 -17.20 -15.22 -16.52
CA MET A 1 -16.15 -14.34 -15.96
C MET A 1 -15.07 -15.22 -15.35
N LYS A 2 -13.78 -14.96 -15.61
CA LYS A 2 -12.66 -15.71 -15.04
C LYS A 2 -11.92 -14.83 -14.05
N ILE A 3 -11.75 -15.31 -12.82
CA ILE A 3 -10.90 -14.66 -11.80
C ILE A 3 -9.44 -14.93 -12.16
N LEU A 4 -8.59 -13.90 -12.12
CA LEU A 4 -7.18 -14.00 -12.51
C LEU A 4 -6.26 -14.05 -11.29
N LYS A 5 -6.18 -12.93 -10.55
CA LYS A 5 -5.36 -12.79 -9.34
C LYS A 5 -5.90 -11.66 -8.47
N ILE A 6 -5.34 -11.53 -7.27
CA ILE A 6 -5.52 -10.35 -6.42
C ILE A 6 -4.68 -9.23 -7.02
N ASP A 7 -5.29 -8.05 -7.14
CA ASP A 7 -4.66 -6.86 -7.67
C ASP A 7 -3.79 -6.21 -6.58
N HIS A 8 -4.41 -5.76 -5.49
CA HIS A 8 -3.77 -5.18 -4.32
C HIS A 8 -4.56 -5.50 -3.03
N LEU A 9 -3.97 -5.20 -1.85
CA LEU A 9 -4.62 -5.28 -0.55
C LEU A 9 -4.57 -3.92 0.16
N GLY A 10 -5.72 -3.28 0.33
CA GLY A 10 -5.83 -2.05 1.12
C GLY A 10 -5.77 -2.33 2.62
N ILE A 11 -4.84 -1.68 3.33
CA ILE A 11 -4.69 -1.79 4.79
C ILE A 11 -4.89 -0.42 5.41
N ALA A 12 -6.00 -0.23 6.12
CA ALA A 12 -6.27 1.00 6.85
C ALA A 12 -5.37 1.11 8.08
N VAL A 13 -4.71 2.25 8.22
CA VAL A 13 -3.83 2.56 9.36
C VAL A 13 -4.19 3.93 9.94
N SER A 14 -3.92 4.13 11.24
CA SER A 14 -4.13 5.42 11.90
C SER A 14 -3.21 6.52 11.38
N SER A 15 -2.03 6.15 10.88
CA SER A 15 -1.04 7.06 10.28
C SER A 15 -0.08 6.25 9.40
N ILE A 16 0.06 6.65 8.13
CA ILE A 16 1.04 6.05 7.22
C ILE A 16 2.46 6.32 7.74
N GLU A 17 2.72 7.53 8.21
CA GLU A 17 4.06 7.94 8.66
C GLU A 17 4.55 7.10 9.85
N GLU A 18 3.68 6.78 10.80
CA GLU A 18 4.03 5.98 11.97
C GLU A 18 4.13 4.48 11.67
N LYS A 19 3.45 4.00 10.63
CA LYS A 19 3.31 2.57 10.35
C LYS A 19 4.17 2.10 9.17
N LYS A 20 4.67 3.00 8.32
CA LYS A 20 5.48 2.64 7.14
C LYS A 20 6.72 1.83 7.52
N ASN A 21 7.37 2.15 8.64
CA ASN A 21 8.60 1.48 9.09
C ASN A 21 8.41 -0.01 9.38
N PHE A 22 7.20 -0.44 9.77
CA PHE A 22 6.92 -1.86 9.89
C PHE A 22 7.05 -2.56 8.53
N TRP A 23 6.49 -1.95 7.49
CA TRP A 23 6.53 -2.50 6.15
C TRP A 23 7.91 -2.36 5.49
N THR A 24 8.58 -1.22 5.67
CA THR A 24 9.89 -0.96 5.05
C THR A 24 11.04 -1.60 5.81
N ASP A 25 11.11 -1.42 7.13
CA ASP A 25 12.32 -1.77 7.89
C ASP A 25 12.21 -3.17 8.47
N ALA A 26 11.04 -3.56 8.98
CA ALA A 26 10.85 -4.88 9.57
C ALA A 26 10.57 -5.96 8.50
N LEU A 27 9.80 -5.62 7.45
CA LEU A 27 9.47 -6.55 6.37
C LEU A 27 10.31 -6.36 5.10
N GLY A 28 11.07 -5.26 4.99
CA GLY A 28 11.96 -5.03 3.85
C GLY A 28 11.24 -4.61 2.56
N LEU A 29 9.99 -4.14 2.62
CA LEU A 29 9.24 -3.71 1.45
C LEU A 29 9.69 -2.33 0.98
N THR A 30 9.71 -2.12 -0.33
CA THR A 30 10.01 -0.80 -0.91
C THR A 30 8.76 0.07 -0.81
N LEU A 31 8.90 1.27 -0.25
CA LEU A 31 7.88 2.32 -0.41
C LEU A 31 8.10 2.98 -1.77
N GLU A 32 7.19 2.74 -2.72
CA GLU A 32 7.27 3.34 -4.05
C GLU A 32 6.87 4.82 -4.03
N GLY A 33 5.86 5.16 -3.22
CA GLY A 33 5.40 6.53 -3.07
C GLY A 33 4.16 6.64 -2.21
N THR A 34 3.70 7.88 -2.06
CA THR A 34 2.45 8.21 -1.37
C THR A 34 1.62 9.15 -2.23
N GLU A 35 0.32 8.91 -2.34
CA GLU A 35 -0.61 9.78 -3.05
C GLU A 35 -1.79 10.17 -2.17
N ILE A 36 -2.29 11.39 -2.37
CA ILE A 36 -3.55 11.86 -1.78
C ILE A 36 -4.64 11.68 -2.83
N ILE A 37 -5.59 10.78 -2.55
CA ILE A 37 -6.74 10.53 -3.41
C ILE A 37 -7.90 11.36 -2.85
N GLU A 38 -7.98 12.63 -3.28
CA GLU A 38 -8.94 13.63 -2.79
C GLU A 38 -10.39 13.16 -2.85
N GLU A 39 -10.80 12.52 -3.95
CA GLU A 39 -12.16 12.01 -4.15
C GLU A 39 -12.55 10.96 -3.09
N GLN A 40 -11.56 10.18 -2.64
CA GLN A 40 -11.73 9.17 -1.61
C GLN A 40 -11.40 9.71 -0.21
N LYS A 41 -10.88 10.93 -0.10
CA LYS A 41 -10.42 11.56 1.16
C LYS A 41 -9.42 10.70 1.94
N VAL A 42 -8.55 10.00 1.21
CA VAL A 42 -7.52 9.13 1.79
C VAL A 42 -6.13 9.52 1.29
N ALA A 43 -5.13 9.30 2.12
CA ALA A 43 -3.75 9.18 1.68
C ALA A 43 -3.41 7.68 1.58
N THR A 44 -2.70 7.29 0.53
CA THR A 44 -2.33 5.90 0.25
C THR A 44 -0.83 5.82 0.06
N ALA A 45 -0.20 4.82 0.68
CA ALA A 45 1.20 4.46 0.45
C ALA A 45 1.26 3.19 -0.39
N PHE A 46 2.08 3.20 -1.44
CA PHE A 46 2.24 2.06 -2.34
C PHE A 46 3.49 1.26 -1.97
N LEU A 47 3.28 -0.03 -1.73
CA LEU A 47 4.32 -0.98 -1.32
C LEU A 47 4.25 -2.20 -2.24
N PRO A 48 4.84 -2.15 -3.44
CA PRO A 48 4.74 -3.22 -4.43
C PRO A 48 5.34 -4.53 -3.90
N VAL A 49 4.65 -5.65 -4.15
CA VAL A 49 5.11 -7.00 -3.78
C VAL A 49 4.84 -7.99 -4.91
N GLY A 50 5.91 -8.55 -5.46
CA GLY A 50 5.82 -9.56 -6.52
C GLY A 50 5.26 -8.99 -7.83
N GLU A 51 4.21 -9.62 -8.34
CA GLU A 51 3.55 -9.23 -9.59
C GLU A 51 2.19 -8.54 -9.38
N SER A 52 1.79 -8.32 -8.13
CA SER A 52 0.61 -7.53 -7.77
C SER A 52 0.93 -6.03 -7.92
N GLU A 53 -0.10 -5.23 -8.22
CA GLU A 53 0.07 -3.77 -8.31
C GLU A 53 0.33 -3.17 -6.91
#